data_AF-A0A2P2K6C6-F1
#
_entry.id   AF-A0A2P2K6C6-F1
#
_cell.length_a   1.000
_cell.length_b   1.000
_cell.length_c   1.000
_cell.angle_alpha   90.00
_cell.angle_beta   90.00
_cell.angle_gamma   90.00
#
_symmetry.space_group_name_H-M   'P 1'
#
loop_
_entity.id
_entity.type
_entity.pdbx_description
1 polymer ?
#
loop_
_entity_poly.entity_id
_entity_poly.type
_entity_poly.pdbx_seq_one_letter_code
_entity_poly.pdbx_strand_id
1 'polypeptide(L)'
;MFQIIVCSNHMNIQDDVNQVVIHELIHAYDECRAKNLDWANCAHHACSEIRAGHLSGDCHYKRELLRGYLKIRGHEQECVRRRVMKSLSGNPYCSETAAKEAMEAVWDICYNDTKPFDRAP
;
A
#
# COMPACT_ATOMS: atom_id res chain seq x y z
N MET A 1 -6.36 -12.59 -14.02
CA MET A 1 -6.42 -13.69 -13.03
C MET A 1 -5.44 -13.31 -11.95
N PHE A 2 -5.95 -12.79 -10.83
CA PHE A 2 -5.13 -12.37 -9.70
C PHE A 2 -4.75 -13.60 -8.88
N GLN A 3 -3.47 -13.76 -8.55
CA GLN A 3 -2.96 -14.85 -7.71
C GLN A 3 -2.11 -14.25 -6.60
N ILE A 4 -2.37 -14.67 -5.36
CA ILE A 4 -1.57 -14.29 -4.20
C ILE A 4 -0.58 -15.41 -3.91
N ILE A 5 0.71 -15.07 -3.90
CA ILE A 5 1.79 -15.97 -3.50
C ILE A 5 2.52 -15.33 -2.33
N VAL A 6 2.61 -16.06 -1.21
CA VAL A 6 3.28 -15.57 0.01
C VAL A 6 4.60 -16.29 0.20
N CYS A 7 5.69 -15.53 0.22
CA CYS A 7 7.04 -16.05 0.48
C CYS A 7 7.36 -15.94 1.98
N SER A 8 7.39 -17.08 2.68
CA SER A 8 7.56 -17.12 4.15
C SER A 8 9.01 -17.14 4.64
N ASN A 9 10.00 -17.04 3.75
CA ASN A 9 11.43 -17.12 4.08
C ASN A 9 11.95 -15.99 5.00
N HIS A 10 11.18 -14.90 5.15
CA HIS A 10 11.52 -13.77 6.03
C HIS A 10 10.38 -13.35 6.96
N MET A 11 9.34 -14.19 7.09
CA MET A 11 8.21 -13.92 7.98
C MET A 11 8.48 -14.57 9.34
N ASN A 12 8.54 -13.76 10.39
CA ASN A 12 8.96 -14.24 11.71
C ASN A 12 7.77 -14.56 12.61
N ILE A 13 6.64 -13.88 12.40
CA ILE A 13 5.43 -14.02 13.21
C ILE A 13 4.18 -14.05 12.33
N GLN A 14 3.08 -14.64 12.83
CA GLN A 14 1.80 -14.72 12.12
C GLN A 14 1.27 -13.35 11.67
N ASP A 15 1.55 -12.30 12.44
CA ASP A 15 1.18 -10.93 12.08
C ASP A 15 1.82 -10.51 10.74
N ASP A 16 3.06 -10.89 10.44
CA ASP A 16 3.71 -10.55 9.16
C ASP A 16 2.93 -11.14 7.97
N VAL A 17 2.49 -12.39 8.12
CA VAL A 17 1.69 -13.09 7.09
C VAL A 17 0.34 -12.39 6.91
N ASN A 18 -0.37 -12.11 8.01
CA ASN A 18 -1.69 -11.47 7.96
C ASN A 18 -1.63 -10.15 7.20
N GLN A 19 -0.61 -9.35 7.46
CA GLN A 19 -0.46 -8.00 6.93
C GLN A 19 -0.17 -8.04 5.43
N VAL A 20 0.70 -8.96 4.99
CA VAL A 20 0.96 -9.19 3.56
C VAL A 20 -0.29 -9.72 2.85
N VAL A 21 -0.98 -10.70 3.43
CA VAL A 21 -2.20 -11.24 2.82
C VAL A 21 -3.29 -10.18 2.68
N ILE A 22 -3.51 -9.34 3.71
CA ILE A 22 -4.50 -8.25 3.61
C ILE A 22 -4.07 -7.24 2.54
N HIS A 23 -2.79 -6.86 2.48
CA HIS A 23 -2.25 -5.96 1.46
C HIS A 23 -2.55 -6.46 0.04
N GLU A 24 -2.22 -7.73 -0.25
CA GLU A 24 -2.49 -8.33 -1.55
C GLU A 24 -4.00 -8.51 -1.84
N LEU A 25 -4.82 -8.76 -0.81
CA LEU A 25 -6.27 -8.82 -0.96
C LEU A 25 -6.87 -7.45 -1.31
N ILE A 26 -6.27 -6.34 -0.86
CA ILE A 26 -6.69 -5.00 -1.28
C ILE A 26 -6.38 -4.78 -2.77
N HIS A 27 -5.21 -5.20 -3.25
CA HIS A 27 -4.91 -5.20 -4.69
C HIS A 27 -5.91 -6.04 -5.49
N ALA A 28 -6.24 -7.25 -5.00
CA ALA A 28 -7.25 -8.10 -5.63
C ALA A 28 -8.62 -7.41 -5.71
N TYR A 29 -9.02 -6.78 -4.61
CA TYR A 29 -10.28 -6.04 -4.52
C TYR A 29 -10.31 -4.86 -5.49
N ASP A 30 -9.21 -4.11 -5.57
CA ASP A 30 -9.05 -2.97 -6.48
C ASP A 30 -9.16 -3.39 -7.94
N GLU A 31 -8.48 -4.46 -8.34
CA GLU A 31 -8.58 -5.03 -9.69
C GLU A 31 -10.01 -5.46 -10.03
N CYS A 32 -10.75 -5.99 -9.05
CA CYS A 32 -12.13 -6.44 -9.26
C CYS A 32 -13.14 -5.29 -9.36
N ARG A 33 -12.98 -4.22 -8.58
CA ARG A 33 -13.93 -3.10 -8.54
C ARG A 33 -13.64 -2.04 -9.61
N ALA A 34 -12.38 -1.85 -9.98
CA ALA A 34 -11.98 -0.81 -10.90
C ALA A 34 -12.20 -1.30 -12.33
N LYS A 35 -13.07 -0.62 -13.06
CA LYS A 35 -13.39 -1.00 -14.46
C LYS A 35 -12.17 -0.96 -15.39
N ASN A 36 -11.21 -0.08 -15.12
CA ASN A 36 -10.06 0.22 -15.98
C ASN A 36 -8.74 0.35 -15.18
N LEU A 37 -8.49 -0.55 -14.22
CA LEU A 37 -7.19 -0.55 -13.53
C LEU A 37 -6.08 -0.93 -14.52
N ASP A 38 -5.01 -0.14 -14.54
CA ASP A 38 -3.88 -0.32 -15.44
C ASP A 38 -2.59 -0.19 -14.65
N TRP A 39 -1.88 -1.30 -14.46
CA TRP A 39 -0.63 -1.36 -13.70
C TRP A 39 0.54 -0.64 -14.41
N ALA A 40 0.43 -0.37 -15.71
CA ALA A 40 1.36 0.48 -16.45
C ALA A 40 1.08 1.97 -16.24
N ASN A 41 -0.07 2.35 -15.66
CA ASN A 41 -0.36 3.71 -15.27
C ASN A 41 0.12 3.97 -13.84
N CYS A 42 1.08 4.89 -13.69
CA CYS A 42 1.70 5.17 -12.40
C CYS A 42 0.70 5.65 -11.33
N ALA A 43 -0.33 6.41 -11.71
CA ALA A 43 -1.36 6.89 -10.78
C ALA A 43 -2.29 5.76 -10.30
N HIS A 44 -2.60 4.81 -11.17
CA HIS A 44 -3.39 3.63 -10.81
C HIS A 44 -2.63 2.73 -9.83
N HIS A 45 -1.37 2.44 -10.13
CA HIS A 45 -0.50 1.66 -9.24
C HIS A 45 -0.34 2.40 -7.90
N ALA A 46 -0.03 3.70 -7.90
CA ALA A 46 0.11 4.49 -6.69
C ALA A 46 -1.16 4.47 -5.82
N CYS A 47 -2.34 4.61 -6.44
CA CYS A 47 -3.61 4.57 -5.72
C CYS A 47 -3.84 3.24 -5.01
N SER A 48 -3.58 2.12 -5.68
CA SER A 48 -3.77 0.80 -5.09
C SER A 48 -2.77 0.54 -3.95
N GLU A 49 -1.53 1.01 -4.09
CA GLU A 49 -0.50 0.93 -3.03
C GLU A 49 -0.81 1.81 -1.82
N ILE A 50 -1.36 3.02 -2.04
CA ILE A 50 -1.81 3.89 -0.94
C ILE A 50 -2.88 3.16 -0.12
N ARG A 51 -3.86 2.56 -0.80
CA ARG A 51 -4.94 1.82 -0.14
C ARG A 51 -4.43 0.56 0.55
N ALA A 52 -3.60 -0.23 -0.10
CA ALA A 52 -3.02 -1.44 0.48
C ALA A 52 -2.11 -1.12 1.68
N GLY A 53 -1.34 -0.02 1.62
CA GLY A 53 -0.53 0.47 2.74
C GLY A 53 -1.36 0.98 3.92
N HIS A 54 -2.43 1.72 3.65
CA HIS A 54 -3.34 2.26 4.66
C HIS A 54 -4.20 1.17 5.33
N LEU A 55 -4.75 0.25 4.54
CA LEU A 55 -5.76 -0.71 5.01
C LEU A 55 -5.21 -2.06 5.46
N SER A 56 -3.94 -2.38 5.17
CA SER A 56 -3.33 -3.63 5.64
C SER A 56 -3.08 -3.65 7.14
N GLY A 57 -2.77 -2.49 7.73
CA GLY A 57 -2.21 -2.35 9.08
C GLY A 57 -0.68 -2.36 9.11
N ASP A 58 -0.01 -2.43 7.95
CA ASP A 58 1.45 -2.55 7.90
C ASP A 58 2.17 -1.32 8.45
N CYS A 59 1.50 -0.17 8.39
CA CYS A 59 1.95 1.10 8.91
C CYS A 59 1.43 1.42 10.31
N HIS A 60 0.88 0.43 11.03
CA HIS A 60 0.42 0.61 12.40
C HIS A 60 1.58 1.01 13.34
N TYR A 61 1.34 1.99 14.21
CA TYR A 61 2.35 2.61 15.08
C TYR A 61 3.28 1.63 15.79
N LYS A 62 2.74 0.55 16.37
CA LYS A 62 3.54 -0.47 17.06
C LYS A 62 4.59 -1.11 16.15
N ARG A 63 4.26 -1.37 14.87
CA ARG A 63 5.20 -1.96 13.90
C ARG A 63 6.25 -0.95 13.48
N GLU A 64 5.84 0.30 13.27
CA GLU A 64 6.75 1.41 12.97
C GLU A 64 7.76 1.65 14.10
N LEU A 65 7.31 1.58 15.36
CA LEU A 65 8.18 1.66 16.53
C LEU A 65 9.20 0.51 16.56
N LEU A 66 8.75 -0.73 16.30
CA LEU A 66 9.65 -1.90 16.21
C LEU A 66 10.64 -1.81 15.04
N ARG A 67 10.28 -1.07 13.97
CA ARG A 67 11.16 -0.74 12.83
C ARG A 67 12.08 0.45 13.11
N GLY A 68 12.00 1.07 14.30
CA GLY A 68 12.85 2.18 14.72
C GLY A 68 12.32 3.58 14.39
N TYR A 69 11.09 3.70 13.88
CA TYR A 69 10.46 5.00 13.62
C TYR A 69 9.77 5.54 14.88
N LEU A 70 10.23 6.70 15.36
CA LEU A 70 9.76 7.29 16.63
C LEU A 70 8.71 8.39 16.47
N LYS A 71 8.42 8.81 15.24
CA LYS A 71 7.43 9.86 14.97
C LYS A 71 6.04 9.37 15.37
N ILE A 72 5.30 10.20 16.10
CA ILE A 72 3.94 9.86 16.56
C ILE A 72 2.89 10.49 15.63
N ARG A 73 2.97 11.81 15.45
CA ARG A 73 2.01 12.56 14.63
C ARG A 73 2.29 12.35 13.15
N GLY A 74 1.31 11.88 12.40
CA GLY A 74 1.44 11.67 10.96
C GLY A 74 2.33 10.49 10.56
N HIS A 75 2.63 9.59 11.51
CA HIS A 75 3.56 8.48 11.28
C HIS A 75 3.06 7.53 10.19
N GLU A 76 1.75 7.26 10.20
CA GLU A 76 1.13 6.32 9.28
C GLU A 76 1.21 6.83 7.85
N GLN A 77 0.82 8.10 7.61
CA GLN A 77 0.92 8.71 6.29
C GLN A 77 2.35 8.74 5.77
N GLU A 78 3.33 8.94 6.66
CA GLU A 78 4.75 8.89 6.28
C GLU A 78 5.20 7.46 5.93
N CYS A 79 4.79 6.48 6.72
CA CYS A 79 5.03 5.07 6.42
C CYS A 79 4.41 4.67 5.07
N VAL A 80 3.14 5.01 4.84
CA VAL A 80 2.44 4.71 3.58
C VAL A 80 3.18 5.36 2.41
N ARG A 81 3.57 6.64 2.50
CA ARG A 81 4.38 7.30 1.45
C ARG A 81 5.68 6.54 1.17
N ARG A 82 6.41 6.11 2.21
CA ARG A 82 7.66 5.35 2.03
C ARG A 82 7.41 3.99 1.37
N ARG A 83 6.33 3.30 1.73
CA ARG A 83 5.95 2.00 1.15
C ARG A 83 5.54 2.13 -0.32
N VAL A 84 4.70 3.12 -0.64
CA VAL A 84 4.24 3.42 -2.01
C VAL A 84 5.44 3.74 -2.90
N MET A 85 6.33 4.65 -2.48
CA MET A 85 7.52 4.99 -3.28
C MET A 85 8.44 3.78 -3.50
N LYS A 86 8.56 2.89 -2.50
CA LYS A 86 9.30 1.63 -2.65
C LYS A 86 8.66 0.72 -3.69
N SER A 87 7.34 0.55 -3.68
CA SER A 87 6.63 -0.28 -4.66
C SER A 87 6.77 0.29 -6.07
N LEU A 88 6.48 1.59 -6.24
CA LEU A 88 6.56 2.27 -7.54
C LEU A 88 7.97 2.28 -8.13
N SER A 89 9.03 2.28 -7.32
CA SER A 89 10.41 2.20 -7.81
C SER A 89 10.72 0.89 -8.56
N GLY A 90 9.95 -0.16 -8.33
CA GLY A 90 10.03 -1.42 -9.06
C GLY A 90 9.24 -1.44 -10.37
N ASN A 91 8.43 -0.41 -10.64
CA ASN A 91 7.59 -0.34 -11.83
C ASN A 91 8.34 0.36 -12.97
N PRO A 92 8.64 -0.31 -14.11
CA PRO A 92 9.36 0.29 -15.24
C PRO A 92 8.61 1.44 -15.91
N TYR A 93 7.30 1.57 -15.67
CA TYR A 93 6.46 2.66 -16.21
C TYR A 93 6.42 3.90 -15.30
N CYS A 94 7.10 3.86 -14.15
CA CYS A 94 7.17 4.96 -13.20
C CYS A 94 8.63 5.43 -13.04
N SER A 95 8.95 6.63 -13.53
CA SER A 95 10.19 7.30 -13.07
C SER A 95 10.03 7.73 -11.61
N GLU A 96 11.14 8.01 -10.91
CA GLU A 96 11.09 8.50 -9.52
C GLU A 96 10.25 9.79 -9.39
N THR A 97 10.40 10.72 -10.34
CA THR A 97 9.62 11.96 -10.40
C THR A 97 8.15 11.67 -10.66
N ALA A 98 7.83 10.84 -11.65
CA ALA A 98 6.46 10.46 -11.98
C ALA A 98 5.78 9.71 -10.83
N ALA A 99 6.51 8.85 -10.10
CA ALA A 99 6.01 8.13 -8.94
C ALA A 99 5.59 9.10 -7.83
N LYS A 100 6.42 10.09 -7.52
CA LYS A 100 6.12 11.10 -6.50
C LYS A 100 4.93 11.97 -6.90
N GLU A 101 4.91 12.45 -8.14
CA GLU A 101 3.80 13.27 -8.66
C GLU A 101 2.48 12.49 -8.69
N ALA A 102 2.51 11.25 -9.17
CA ALA A 102 1.35 10.36 -9.21
C ALA A 102 0.81 10.07 -7.80
N MET A 103 1.68 9.77 -6.84
CA MET A 103 1.31 9.53 -5.44
C MET A 103 0.60 10.73 -4.83
N GLU A 104 1.17 11.94 -4.95
CA GLU A 104 0.55 13.14 -4.38
C GLU A 104 -0.75 13.52 -5.11
N ALA A 105 -0.83 13.30 -6.43
CA ALA A 105 -2.02 13.62 -7.22
C ALA A 105 -3.25 12.78 -6.84
N VAL A 106 -3.06 11.53 -6.41
CA VAL A 106 -4.17 10.63 -6.03
C VAL A 106 -4.35 10.47 -4.52
N TRP A 107 -3.47 11.08 -3.71
CA TRP A 107 -3.38 10.85 -2.26
C TRP A 107 -4.73 10.99 -1.55
N ASP A 108 -5.37 12.15 -1.67
CA ASP A 108 -6.60 12.44 -0.92
C ASP A 108 -7.77 11.54 -1.34
N ILE A 109 -7.78 11.09 -2.60
CA ILE A 109 -8.84 10.20 -3.09
C ILE A 109 -8.61 8.78 -2.55
N CYS A 110 -7.39 8.28 -2.68
CA CYS A 110 -7.10 6.87 -2.41
C CYS A 110 -6.90 6.61 -0.92
N TYR A 111 -6.29 7.54 -0.17
CA TYR A 111 -6.10 7.39 1.27
C TYR A 111 -7.43 7.42 2.03
N ASN A 112 -8.41 8.21 1.58
CA ASN A 112 -9.73 8.27 2.21
C ASN A 112 -10.70 7.16 1.75
N ASP A 113 -10.31 6.32 0.78
CA ASP A 113 -11.13 5.21 0.31
C ASP A 113 -10.86 3.94 1.13
N THR A 114 -11.72 3.72 2.12
CA THR A 114 -11.56 2.61 3.07
C THR A 114 -12.17 1.28 2.61
N LYS A 115 -12.80 1.22 1.43
CA LYS A 115 -13.46 -0.01 0.99
C LYS A 115 -12.43 -1.15 0.83
N PRO A 116 -12.79 -2.40 1.16
CA PRO A 116 -14.13 -2.89 1.54
C PRO A 116 -14.51 -2.66 3.02
N PHE A 117 -13.65 -2.07 3.82
CA PHE A 117 -13.92 -1.79 5.23
C PHE A 117 -14.82 -0.56 5.42
N ASP A 118 -15.57 -0.56 6.52
CA ASP A 118 -16.36 0.62 6.95
C ASP A 118 -15.47 1.75 7.48
N ARG A 119 -14.28 1.41 7.98
CA ARG A 119 -13.24 2.33 8.45
C ARG A 119 -11.87 1.69 8.30
N ALA A 120 -10.82 2.51 8.28
CA ALA A 120 -9.44 2.02 8.37
C ALA A 120 -9.24 1.20 9.67
N PRO A 121 -8.59 0.02 9.60
CA PRO A 121 -8.38 -0.86 10.75
C PRO A 121 -7.51 -0.27 11.87
#